data_AF-A0A0K8S3Y1-F1
#
_entry.id   AF-A0A0K8S3Y1-F1
#
_cell.length_a   1.000
_cell.length_b   1.000
_cell.length_c   1.000
_cell.angle_alpha   90.00
_cell.angle_beta   90.00
_cell.angle_gamma   90.00
#
_symmetry.space_group_name_H-M   'P 1'
#
loop_
_entity.id
_entity.type
_entity.pdbx_description
1 polymer ?
#
loop_
_entity_poly.entity_id
_entity_poly.type
_entity_poly.pdbx_seq_one_letter_code
_entity_poly.pdbx_strand_id
1 'polypeptide(L)'
;KVELAKNIDLHVSLESKEDIDREVHQLVRRMHEAARNNTPATERKIRGINYPREVLEIVKEKRRARRRWQTTRAPPFKKEWNKLTQELRELTQHIENESRELYISELTSDHHTDYSLWKATKYLKRP
;
A
#
# COMPACT_ATOMS: atom_id res chain seq x y z
N LYS A 1 11.45 -26.76 2.43
CA LYS A 1 10.31 -26.86 1.48
C LYS A 1 10.48 -28.06 0.56
N VAL A 2 10.10 -29.25 1.02
CA VAL A 2 9.57 -30.38 0.23
C VAL A 2 8.83 -31.24 1.27
N GLU A 3 7.60 -30.84 1.63
CA GLU A 3 6.79 -31.54 2.64
C GLU A 3 6.12 -32.80 2.08
N LEU A 4 5.93 -32.83 0.76
CA LEU A 4 5.23 -33.91 0.07
C LEU A 4 5.92 -35.28 0.31
N ALA A 5 7.23 -35.33 0.17
CA ALA A 5 8.01 -36.57 0.31
C ALA A 5 8.01 -37.15 1.74
N LYS A 6 7.72 -36.33 2.75
CA LYS A 6 7.64 -36.78 4.15
C LYS A 6 6.26 -37.34 4.52
N ASN A 7 5.24 -36.98 3.75
CA ASN A 7 3.85 -37.30 4.04
C ASN A 7 3.29 -38.38 3.11
N ILE A 8 4.10 -38.97 2.23
CA ILE A 8 3.70 -40.10 1.38
C ILE A 8 4.16 -41.38 2.07
N ASP A 9 3.23 -42.32 2.23
CA ASP A 9 3.54 -43.67 2.71
C ASP A 9 3.65 -44.59 1.49
N LEU A 10 4.77 -45.31 1.39
CA LEU A 10 5.07 -46.20 0.27
C LEU A 10 4.80 -47.68 0.61
N HIS A 11 4.38 -47.98 1.84
CA HIS A 11 4.11 -49.34 2.30
C HIS A 11 2.65 -49.79 2.10
N VAL A 12 1.87 -49.07 1.31
CA VAL A 12 0.45 -49.38 1.09
C VAL A 12 0.28 -50.51 0.08
N SER A 13 -0.61 -51.47 0.38
CA SER A 13 -0.98 -52.53 -0.56
C SER A 13 -1.85 -51.97 -1.70
N LEU A 14 -1.53 -52.36 -2.93
CA LEU A 14 -2.20 -51.94 -4.18
C LEU A 14 -2.74 -53.17 -4.93
N GLU A 15 -3.23 -54.16 -4.20
CA GLU A 15 -3.66 -55.44 -4.76
C GLU A 15 -5.05 -55.38 -5.41
N SER A 16 -5.95 -54.54 -4.90
CA SER A 16 -7.29 -54.35 -5.46
C SER A 16 -7.44 -53.03 -6.22
N LYS A 17 -8.39 -52.99 -7.17
CA LYS A 17 -8.73 -51.76 -7.90
C LYS A 17 -9.19 -50.65 -6.96
N GLU A 18 -9.95 -51.01 -5.92
CA GLU A 18 -10.44 -50.08 -4.91
C GLU A 18 -9.29 -49.51 -4.06
N ASP A 19 -8.21 -50.28 -3.85
CA ASP A 19 -7.03 -49.80 -3.14
C ASP A 19 -6.26 -48.79 -3.98
N ILE A 20 -6.12 -49.05 -5.28
CA ILE A 20 -5.50 -48.13 -6.23
C ILE A 20 -6.27 -46.80 -6.27
N ASP A 21 -7.59 -46.84 -6.42
CA ASP A 21 -8.42 -45.62 -6.48
C ASP A 21 -8.35 -44.81 -5.18
N ARG A 22 -8.36 -45.50 -4.03
CA ARG A 22 -8.21 -44.87 -2.72
C ARG A 22 -6.86 -44.16 -2.58
N GLU A 23 -5.77 -44.81 -2.96
CA GLU A 23 -4.43 -44.23 -2.83
C GLU A 23 -4.19 -43.09 -3.82
N VAL A 24 -4.76 -43.17 -5.03
CA VAL A 24 -4.78 -42.04 -5.99
C VAL A 24 -5.48 -40.82 -5.39
N HIS A 25 -6.65 -41.00 -4.78
CA HIS A 25 -7.37 -39.91 -4.10
C HIS A 25 -6.57 -39.31 -2.96
N GLN A 26 -5.92 -40.14 -2.14
CA GLN A 26 -5.07 -39.67 -1.05
C GLN A 26 -3.85 -38.90 -1.55
N LEU A 27 -3.21 -39.36 -2.62
CA LEU A 27 -2.06 -38.69 -3.21
C LEU A 27 -2.45 -37.30 -3.74
N VAL A 28 -3.54 -37.19 -4.48
CA VAL A 28 -4.06 -35.92 -5.01
C VAL A 28 -4.37 -34.94 -3.87
N ARG A 29 -4.99 -35.42 -2.79
CA ARG A 29 -5.26 -34.62 -1.61
C ARG A 29 -3.97 -34.09 -0.95
N ARG A 30 -2.98 -34.97 -0.73
CA ARG A 30 -1.69 -34.61 -0.13
C ARG A 30 -0.93 -33.60 -1.01
N MET A 31 -1.00 -33.74 -2.34
CA MET A 31 -0.45 -32.75 -3.29
C MET A 31 -1.12 -31.39 -3.15
N HIS A 32 -2.44 -31.35 -3.09
CA HIS A 32 -3.18 -30.10 -2.89
C HIS A 32 -2.84 -29.42 -1.56
N GLU A 33 -2.77 -30.17 -0.46
CA GLU A 33 -2.42 -29.65 0.86
C GLU A 33 -0.98 -29.12 0.88
N ALA A 34 -0.02 -29.87 0.34
CA ALA A 34 1.37 -29.43 0.24
C ALA A 34 1.51 -28.16 -0.63
N ALA A 35 0.82 -28.10 -1.77
CA ALA A 35 0.81 -26.92 -2.63
C ALA A 35 0.22 -25.70 -1.90
N ARG A 36 -0.90 -25.88 -1.18
CA ARG A 36 -1.55 -24.82 -0.41
C ARG A 36 -0.66 -24.27 0.71
N ASN A 37 -0.01 -25.15 1.48
CA ASN A 37 0.85 -24.75 2.60
C ASN A 37 2.14 -24.06 2.13
N ASN A 38 2.65 -24.45 0.96
CA ASN A 38 3.88 -23.87 0.40
C ASN A 38 3.64 -22.61 -0.44
N THR A 39 2.38 -22.33 -0.81
CA THR A 39 1.97 -21.11 -1.51
C THR A 39 1.81 -19.98 -0.49
N PRO A 40 2.68 -18.95 -0.49
CA PRO A 40 2.53 -17.83 0.42
C PRO A 40 1.21 -17.10 0.13
N ALA A 41 0.51 -16.69 1.20
CA ALA A 41 -0.68 -15.87 1.05
C ALA A 41 -0.30 -14.60 0.28
N THR A 42 -0.95 -14.38 -0.88
CA THR A 42 -0.78 -13.13 -1.60
C THR A 42 -1.55 -12.05 -0.84
N GLU A 43 -0.85 -11.35 0.04
CA GLU A 43 -1.37 -10.10 0.57
C GLU A 43 -1.58 -9.16 -0.61
N ARG A 44 -2.84 -8.90 -0.95
CA ARG A 44 -3.19 -7.76 -1.79
C ARG A 44 -2.79 -6.52 -1.03
N LYS A 45 -1.55 -6.04 -1.24
CA LYS A 45 -1.14 -4.73 -0.80
C LYS A 45 -2.09 -3.74 -1.45
N ILE A 46 -3.00 -3.18 -0.66
CA ILE A 46 -3.77 -2.01 -1.05
C ILE A 46 -2.72 -0.93 -1.25
N ARG A 47 -2.27 -0.73 -2.50
CA ARG A 47 -1.34 0.33 -2.85
C ARG A 47 -2.11 1.65 -2.78
N GLY A 48 -2.28 2.17 -1.58
CA GLY A 48 -2.84 3.48 -1.33
C GLY A 48 -2.00 4.16 -0.28
N ILE A 49 -1.25 5.18 -0.69
CA ILE A 49 -0.82 6.23 0.25
C ILE A 49 -2.12 6.74 0.86
N ASN A 50 -2.30 6.59 2.17
CA ASN A 50 -3.51 7.01 2.86
C ASN A 50 -3.50 8.54 2.99
N TYR A 51 -3.80 9.23 1.89
CA TYR A 51 -3.96 10.67 1.89
C TYR A 51 -5.17 11.03 2.75
N PRO A 52 -5.12 12.15 3.50
CA PRO A 52 -6.28 12.65 4.23
C PRO A 52 -7.50 12.75 3.32
N ARG A 53 -8.67 12.43 3.87
CA ARG A 53 -9.94 12.41 3.13
C ARG A 53 -10.21 13.73 2.41
N GLU A 54 -9.87 14.84 3.05
CA GLU A 54 -10.03 16.20 2.52
C GLU A 54 -9.27 16.40 1.19
N VAL A 55 -8.03 15.91 1.11
CA VAL A 55 -7.22 15.96 -0.12
C VAL A 55 -7.91 15.18 -1.24
N LEU A 56 -8.44 14.00 -0.93
CA LEU A 56 -9.14 13.16 -1.91
C LEU A 56 -10.43 13.82 -2.41
N GLU A 57 -11.19 14.45 -1.52
CA GLU A 57 -12.41 15.19 -1.86
C GLU A 57 -12.10 16.38 -2.79
N ILE A 58 -11.10 17.20 -2.47
CA ILE A 58 -10.69 18.33 -3.32
C ILE A 58 -10.18 17.85 -4.68
N VAL A 59 -9.40 16.76 -4.74
CA VAL A 59 -8.96 16.16 -6.01
C VAL A 59 -10.14 15.71 -6.86
N LYS A 60 -11.16 15.12 -6.25
CA LYS A 60 -12.37 14.68 -6.94
C LYS A 60 -13.14 15.87 -7.53
N GLU A 61 -13.33 16.93 -6.76
CA GLU A 61 -13.99 18.16 -7.22
C GLU A 61 -13.18 18.88 -8.30
N LYS A 62 -11.86 19.01 -8.13
CA LYS A 62 -10.96 19.58 -9.14
C LYS A 62 -11.07 18.85 -10.48
N ARG A 63 -11.13 17.51 -10.46
CA ARG A 63 -11.33 16.69 -11.67
C ARG A 63 -12.70 16.94 -12.32
N ARG A 64 -13.76 17.11 -11.52
CA ARG A 64 -15.11 17.46 -12.00
C ARG A 64 -15.12 18.85 -12.65
N ALA A 65 -14.54 19.86 -11.99
CA ALA A 65 -14.44 21.22 -12.51
C ALA A 65 -13.61 21.28 -13.81
N ARG A 66 -12.48 20.55 -13.88
CA ARG A 66 -11.68 20.43 -15.11
C ARG A 66 -12.51 19.85 -16.26
N ARG A 67 -13.27 18.78 -16.03
CA ARG A 67 -14.14 18.19 -17.05
C ARG A 67 -15.20 19.18 -17.55
N ARG A 68 -15.85 19.90 -16.63
CA ARG A 68 -16.83 20.95 -16.96
C ARG A 68 -16.19 22.05 -17.82
N TRP A 69 -15.02 22.55 -17.43
CA TRP A 69 -14.29 23.56 -18.21
C TRP A 69 -13.83 23.05 -19.58
N GLN A 70 -13.31 21.82 -19.67
CA GLN A 70 -12.84 21.26 -20.95
C GLN A 70 -13.99 21.10 -21.96
N THR A 71 -15.18 20.74 -21.47
CA THR A 71 -16.38 20.54 -22.29
C THR A 71 -17.00 21.86 -22.74
N THR A 72 -17.17 22.82 -21.82
CA THR A 72 -17.90 24.06 -22.08
C THR A 72 -17.01 25.22 -22.53
N ARG A 73 -15.71 25.17 -22.20
CA ARG A 73 -14.72 26.25 -22.34
C ARG A 73 -15.14 27.59 -21.70
N ALA A 74 -16.14 27.61 -20.82
CA ALA A 74 -16.62 28.85 -20.24
C ALA A 74 -15.67 29.38 -19.13
N PRO A 75 -15.42 30.71 -19.07
CA PRO A 75 -14.63 31.35 -18.01
C PRO A 75 -15.02 31.03 -16.56
N PRO A 76 -16.32 30.96 -16.16
CA PRO A 76 -16.67 30.68 -14.76
C PRO A 76 -16.15 29.31 -14.29
N PHE A 77 -16.24 28.28 -15.14
CA PHE A 77 -15.73 26.95 -14.80
C PHE A 77 -14.20 26.89 -14.76
N LYS A 78 -13.50 27.74 -15.53
CA LYS A 78 -12.05 27.90 -15.42
C LYS A 78 -11.68 28.50 -14.05
N LYS A 79 -12.43 29.51 -13.59
CA LYS A 79 -12.24 30.12 -12.28
C LYS A 79 -12.44 29.12 -11.15
N GLU A 80 -13.50 28.30 -11.22
CA GLU A 80 -13.76 27.20 -10.27
C GLU A 80 -12.59 26.18 -10.25
N TRP A 81 -12.13 25.74 -11.42
CA TRP A 81 -11.00 24.81 -11.52
C TRP A 81 -9.70 25.39 -10.95
N ASN A 82 -9.41 26.67 -11.22
CA ASN A 82 -8.24 27.35 -10.67
C ASN A 82 -8.33 27.51 -9.15
N LYS A 83 -9.51 27.87 -8.61
CA LYS A 83 -9.75 27.95 -7.16
C LYS A 83 -9.43 26.62 -6.48
N LEU A 84 -10.00 25.52 -6.97
CA LEU A 84 -9.76 24.18 -6.43
C LEU A 84 -8.31 23.72 -6.61
N THR A 85 -7.60 24.25 -7.62
CA THR A 85 -6.18 23.97 -7.81
C THR A 85 -5.32 24.67 -6.77
N GLN A 86 -5.65 25.92 -6.43
CA GLN A 86 -4.97 26.67 -5.39
C GLN A 86 -5.24 26.09 -4.01
N GLU A 87 -6.50 25.78 -3.71
CA GLU A 87 -6.92 25.16 -2.45
C GLU A 87 -6.20 23.82 -2.20
N LEU A 88 -6.08 22.96 -3.23
CA LEU A 88 -5.31 21.73 -3.13
C LEU A 88 -3.83 21.98 -2.80
N ARG A 89 -3.24 23.01 -3.41
CA ARG A 89 -1.83 23.36 -3.19
C ARG A 89 -1.60 23.85 -1.77
N GLU A 90 -2.48 24.72 -1.27
CA GLU A 90 -2.44 25.24 0.10
C GLU A 90 -2.58 24.11 1.12
N LEU A 91 -3.56 23.22 0.93
CA LEU A 91 -3.76 22.07 1.82
C LEU A 91 -2.54 21.13 1.83
N THR A 92 -1.96 20.86 0.65
CA THR A 92 -0.75 20.01 0.58
C THR A 92 0.42 20.67 1.31
N GLN A 93 0.61 21.98 1.14
CA GLN A 93 1.66 22.72 1.83
C GLN A 93 1.45 22.73 3.35
N HIS A 94 0.21 22.86 3.79
CA HIS A 94 -0.16 22.83 5.20
C HIS A 94 0.19 21.47 5.84
N ILE A 95 -0.25 20.37 5.23
CA ILE A 95 0.07 19.00 5.70
C ILE A 95 1.58 18.77 5.74
N GLU A 96 2.31 19.20 4.70
CA GLU A 96 3.77 19.10 4.69
C GLU A 96 4.41 19.91 5.83
N ASN A 97 3.93 21.12 6.10
CA ASN A 97 4.45 21.95 7.18
C ASN A 97 4.16 21.33 8.55
N GLU A 98 2.94 20.86 8.80
CA GLU A 98 2.59 20.16 10.04
C GLU A 98 3.48 18.93 10.26
N SER A 99 3.69 18.13 9.20
CA SER A 99 4.58 16.96 9.30
C SER A 99 6.03 17.34 9.62
N ARG A 100 6.50 18.47 9.09
CA ARG A 100 7.85 19.00 9.38
C ARG A 100 7.94 19.56 10.80
N GLU A 101 6.92 20.27 11.26
CA GLU A 101 6.85 20.80 12.63
C GLU A 101 6.82 19.68 13.66
N LEU A 102 5.99 18.65 13.44
CA LEU A 102 5.96 17.45 14.26
C LEU A 102 7.32 16.76 14.27
N TYR A 103 7.91 16.52 13.10
CA TYR A 103 9.24 15.94 13.00
C TYR A 103 10.28 16.75 13.79
N ILE A 104 10.29 18.08 13.66
CA ILE A 104 11.23 18.94 14.40
C ILE A 104 10.97 18.87 15.91
N SER A 105 9.71 18.82 16.35
CA SER A 105 9.34 18.75 17.77
C SER A 105 9.79 17.44 18.44
N GLU A 106 9.86 16.36 17.67
CA GLU A 106 10.34 15.04 18.14
C GLU A 106 11.87 14.94 18.19
N LEU A 107 12.60 15.90 17.62
CA LEU A 107 14.07 15.88 17.62
C LEU A 107 14.63 16.36 18.97
N THR A 108 15.47 15.52 19.56
CA THR A 108 16.23 15.85 20.78
C THR A 108 17.67 16.27 20.41
N SER A 109 18.24 17.21 21.18
CA SER A 109 19.60 17.71 21.00
C SER A 109 20.66 16.95 21.82
N ASP A 110 20.35 15.70 22.22
CA ASP A 110 21.22 14.90 23.08
C ASP A 110 22.26 14.13 22.27
N HIS A 111 23.42 13.87 22.88
CA HIS A 111 24.48 13.01 22.34
C HIS A 111 23.95 11.60 22.05
N HIS A 112 23.04 11.08 22.87
CA HIS A 112 22.37 9.79 22.64
C HIS A 112 21.49 9.75 21.37
N THR A 113 21.13 10.91 20.84
CA THR A 113 20.38 11.07 19.57
C THR A 113 21.26 11.58 18.43
N ASP A 114 22.58 11.46 18.54
CA ASP A 114 23.59 11.90 17.56
C ASP A 114 23.39 13.35 17.07
N TYR A 115 22.98 14.26 17.96
CA TYR A 115 22.70 15.66 17.63
C TYR A 115 21.70 15.79 16.45
N SER A 116 20.64 14.97 16.48
CA SER A 116 19.62 14.88 15.43
C SER A 116 19.07 16.24 14.98
N LEU A 117 18.91 17.19 15.91
CA LEU A 117 18.47 18.56 15.64
C LEU A 117 19.41 19.33 14.69
N TRP A 118 20.73 19.25 14.89
CA TRP A 118 21.72 19.90 14.01
C TRP A 118 21.73 19.24 12.62
N LYS A 119 21.65 17.90 12.57
CA LYS A 119 21.60 17.16 11.30
C LYS A 119 20.35 17.50 10.49
N ALA A 120 19.20 17.60 11.15
CA ALA A 120 17.92 17.92 10.52
C ALA A 120 17.86 19.36 10.00
N THR A 121 18.44 20.32 10.74
CA THR A 121 18.32 21.74 10.41
C THR A 121 19.45 22.29 9.54
N LYS A 122 20.60 21.61 9.44
CA LYS A 122 21.79 22.03 8.67
C LYS A 122 21.52 22.43 7.22
N TYR A 123 20.57 21.77 6.55
CA TYR A 123 20.26 22.00 5.13
C TYR A 123 19.09 22.94 4.89
N LEU A 124 18.44 23.41 5.96
CA LEU A 124 17.45 24.48 5.86
C LEU A 124 18.17 25.75 5.42
N LYS A 125 17.82 26.27 4.24
CA LYS A 125 18.34 27.57 3.79
C LYS A 125 17.91 28.63 4.81
N ARG A 126 18.88 29.38 5.33
CA ARG A 126 18.58 30.59 6.09
C ARG A 126 17.91 31.61 5.16
N PRO A 127 16.96 32.41 5.67
CA PRO A 127 16.31 33.47 4.90
C PRO A 127 17.33 34.47 4.33
#